data_AF-A0A8J3WSC1-F1
#
_entry.id   AF-A0A8J3WSC1-F1
#
_cell.length_a   1.000
_cell.length_b   1.000
_cell.length_c   1.000
_cell.angle_alpha   90.00
_cell.angle_beta   90.00
_cell.angle_gamma   90.00
#
_symmetry.space_group_name_H-M   'P 1'
#
loop_
_entity.id
_entity.type
_entity.pdbx_description
1 polymer ?
#
loop_
_entity_poly.entity_id
_entity_poly.type
_entity_poly.pdbx_seq_one_letter_code
_entity_poly.pdbx_strand_id
1 'polypeptide(L)'
;MVQSVQSVQSVQSVQSVQWAQAAATVFVGLVGLWFANNYRRQLRLKLSDRRLQAYARLWALTKVAAPMRNNRPFPLEERHDLFNAMTEWYFEAGDGMLLPPRTRELYLHVKKNLTCGISEIQPGSLMNLLQNDSIPQGAIDKRACISIRQLSMLRTQLKADLAIYGVHFAGMLLDDEKDLLRLARISRLRRPWRSKRQDRPTSKRRDCPCQTCVPN
;
A
#
# COMPACT_ATOMS: atom_id res chain seq x y z
N MET A 1 2.52 -40.58 74.90
CA MET A 1 3.29 -39.47 74.31
C MET A 1 3.79 -39.78 72.88
N VAL A 2 2.95 -40.33 71.98
CA VAL A 2 3.40 -40.69 70.60
C VAL A 2 2.53 -40.04 69.50
N GLN A 3 1.38 -39.46 69.83
CA GLN A 3 0.46 -38.89 68.83
C GLN A 3 0.83 -37.49 68.30
N SER A 4 1.79 -36.79 68.89
CA SER A 4 2.13 -35.41 68.49
C SER A 4 3.09 -35.29 67.31
N VAL A 5 3.76 -36.38 66.90
CA VAL A 5 4.76 -36.33 65.82
C VAL A 5 4.15 -36.54 64.43
N GLN A 6 3.04 -37.28 64.33
CA GLN A 6 2.38 -37.55 63.04
C GLN A 6 1.65 -36.33 62.46
N SER A 7 1.22 -35.37 63.28
CA SER A 7 0.50 -34.16 62.80
C SER A 7 1.43 -33.14 62.13
N VAL A 8 2.73 -33.15 62.44
CA VAL A 8 3.69 -32.18 61.86
C VAL A 8 4.11 -32.59 60.46
N GLN A 9 4.24 -33.89 60.19
CA GLN A 9 4.62 -34.39 58.86
C GLN A 9 3.53 -34.20 57.80
N SER A 10 2.24 -34.30 58.18
CA SER A 10 1.14 -34.11 57.24
C SER A 10 1.02 -32.65 56.77
N VAL A 11 1.27 -31.67 57.62
CA VAL A 11 1.20 -30.24 57.26
C VAL A 11 2.29 -29.84 56.24
N GLN A 12 3.50 -30.40 56.37
CA GLN A 12 4.60 -30.13 55.43
C GLN A 12 4.32 -30.69 54.02
N SER A 13 3.66 -31.85 53.92
CA SER A 13 3.29 -32.43 52.61
C SER A 13 2.20 -31.62 51.89
N VAL A 14 1.26 -30.99 52.61
CA VAL A 14 0.17 -30.22 51.97
C VAL A 14 0.68 -28.89 51.41
N GLN A 15 1.59 -28.21 52.13
CA GLN A 15 2.17 -26.94 51.66
C GLN A 15 3.02 -27.11 50.39
N SER A 16 3.83 -28.18 50.31
CA SER A 16 4.69 -28.43 49.14
C SER A 16 3.88 -28.71 47.87
N VAL A 17 2.76 -29.43 47.97
CA VAL A 17 1.86 -29.70 46.84
C VAL A 17 1.18 -28.43 46.33
N GLN A 18 0.75 -27.52 47.22
CA GLN A 18 0.12 -26.25 46.83
C GLN A 18 1.08 -25.33 46.05
N TRP A 19 2.33 -25.21 46.51
CA TRP A 19 3.34 -24.40 45.81
C TRP A 19 3.73 -24.99 44.45
N ALA A 20 3.82 -26.33 44.35
CA ALA A 20 4.08 -26.99 43.07
C ALA A 20 2.96 -26.73 42.05
N GLN A 21 1.69 -26.78 42.48
CA GLN A 21 0.55 -26.48 41.62
C GLN A 21 0.52 -25.00 41.19
N ALA A 22 0.83 -24.08 42.11
CA ALA A 22 0.95 -22.66 41.79
C ALA A 22 2.06 -22.40 40.77
N ALA A 23 3.25 -22.97 40.98
CA ALA A 23 4.38 -22.86 40.06
C ALA A 23 4.07 -23.44 38.67
N ALA A 24 3.41 -24.61 38.61
CA ALA A 24 2.98 -25.21 37.36
C ALA A 24 1.99 -24.31 36.59
N THR A 25 1.04 -23.70 37.30
CA THR A 25 0.05 -22.79 36.70
C THR A 25 0.71 -21.53 36.15
N VAL A 26 1.63 -20.93 36.91
CA VAL A 26 2.40 -19.76 36.46
C VAL A 26 3.25 -20.12 35.23
N PHE A 27 3.92 -21.27 35.25
CA PHE A 27 4.72 -21.74 34.14
C PHE A 27 3.89 -21.93 32.86
N VAL A 28 2.74 -22.61 32.95
CA VAL A 28 1.81 -22.79 31.82
C VAL A 28 1.31 -21.43 31.31
N GLY A 29 1.01 -20.49 32.21
CA GLY A 29 0.60 -19.13 31.85
C GLY A 29 1.68 -18.38 31.06
N LEU A 30 2.94 -18.45 31.51
CA LEU A 30 4.08 -17.83 30.84
C LEU A 30 4.36 -18.47 29.47
N VAL A 31 4.31 -19.80 29.39
CA VAL A 31 4.48 -20.54 28.13
C VAL A 31 3.36 -20.19 27.15
N GLY A 32 2.11 -20.15 27.59
CA GLY A 32 0.96 -19.75 26.76
C GLY A 32 1.09 -18.32 26.22
N LEU A 33 1.48 -17.36 27.07
CA LEU A 33 1.71 -15.98 26.65
C LEU A 33 2.84 -15.88 25.62
N TRP A 34 3.93 -16.61 25.83
CA TRP A 34 5.06 -16.66 24.91
C TRP A 34 4.64 -17.22 23.54
N PHE A 35 3.94 -18.35 23.51
CA PHE A 35 3.42 -18.93 22.26
C PHE A 35 2.46 -17.98 21.55
N ALA A 36 1.52 -17.36 22.27
CA ALA A 36 0.58 -16.40 21.69
C ALA A 36 1.32 -15.20 21.06
N ASN A 37 2.34 -14.68 21.72
CA ASN A 37 3.14 -13.56 21.20
C ASN A 37 3.98 -13.97 19.96
N ASN A 38 4.62 -15.14 20.03
CA ASN A 38 5.42 -15.67 18.91
C ASN A 38 4.54 -15.98 17.69
N TYR A 39 3.40 -16.63 17.89
CA TYR A 39 2.45 -16.93 16.82
C TYR A 39 1.93 -15.65 16.14
N ARG A 40 1.56 -14.62 16.92
CA ARG A 40 1.17 -13.31 16.38
C ARG A 40 2.26 -12.68 15.54
N ARG A 41 3.53 -12.79 15.96
CA ARG A 41 4.68 -12.30 15.18
C ARG A 41 4.83 -13.06 13.87
N GLN A 42 4.73 -14.39 13.89
CA GLN A 42 4.81 -15.21 12.67
C GLN A 42 3.68 -14.91 11.69
N LEU A 43 2.45 -14.74 12.17
CA LEU A 43 1.32 -14.34 11.32
C LEU A 43 1.56 -12.98 10.67
N ARG A 44 2.06 -11.99 11.42
CA ARG A 44 2.41 -10.68 10.86
C ARG A 44 3.48 -10.79 9.77
N LEU A 45 4.52 -11.59 9.99
CA LEU A 45 5.56 -11.82 8.99
C LEU A 45 5.01 -12.49 7.72
N LYS A 46 4.19 -13.53 7.87
CA LYS A 46 3.53 -14.20 6.73
C LYS A 46 2.61 -13.25 5.96
N LEU A 47 1.86 -12.38 6.65
CA LEU A 47 1.02 -11.37 6.01
C LEU A 47 1.85 -10.32 5.27
N SER A 48 2.96 -9.86 5.88
CA SER A 48 3.89 -8.94 5.23
C SER A 48 4.52 -9.53 3.97
N ASP A 49 4.92 -10.81 4.02
CA ASP A 49 5.48 -11.52 2.87
C ASP A 49 4.45 -11.73 1.75
N ARG A 50 3.23 -12.19 2.09
CA ARG A 50 2.10 -12.27 1.14
C ARG A 50 1.83 -10.92 0.47
N ARG A 51 1.83 -9.84 1.24
CA ARG A 51 1.62 -8.48 0.73
C ARG A 51 2.75 -8.03 -0.19
N LEU A 52 3.99 -8.33 0.16
CA LEU A 52 5.15 -8.05 -0.70
C LEU A 52 5.01 -8.76 -2.05
N GLN A 53 4.66 -10.05 -2.06
CA GLN A 53 4.47 -10.84 -3.28
C GLN A 53 3.30 -10.30 -4.11
N ALA A 54 2.16 -10.04 -3.49
CA ALA A 54 0.99 -9.43 -4.15
C ALA A 54 1.34 -8.09 -4.81
N TYR A 55 2.09 -7.24 -4.10
CA TYR A 55 2.51 -5.93 -4.60
C TYR A 55 3.52 -6.05 -5.73
N ALA A 56 4.44 -7.01 -5.66
CA ALA A 56 5.38 -7.31 -6.74
C ALA A 56 4.65 -7.74 -8.02
N ARG A 57 3.59 -8.57 -7.91
CA ARG A 57 2.75 -8.95 -9.05
C ARG A 57 2.06 -7.74 -9.68
N LEU A 58 1.40 -6.90 -8.88
CA LEU A 58 0.77 -5.67 -9.39
C LEU A 58 1.81 -4.71 -10.01
N TRP A 59 2.99 -4.60 -9.42
CA TRP A 59 4.08 -3.82 -9.98
C TRP A 59 4.48 -4.33 -11.36
N ALA A 60 4.61 -5.65 -11.52
CA ALA A 60 4.94 -6.28 -12.80
C ALA A 60 3.84 -6.05 -13.85
N LEU A 61 2.57 -6.21 -13.51
CA LEU A 61 1.43 -5.94 -14.42
C LEU A 61 1.45 -4.50 -14.92
N THR A 62 1.69 -3.55 -14.02
CA THR A 62 1.70 -2.14 -14.40
C THR A 62 2.93 -1.75 -15.24
N LYS A 63 3.94 -2.61 -15.43
CA LYS A 63 5.17 -2.31 -16.21
C LYS A 63 4.89 -1.70 -17.59
N VAL A 64 3.78 -2.07 -18.24
CA VAL A 64 3.35 -1.52 -19.55
C VAL A 64 3.20 0.00 -19.55
N ALA A 65 2.87 0.58 -18.39
CA ALA A 65 2.74 2.01 -18.14
C ALA A 65 3.92 2.55 -17.31
N ALA A 66 5.12 2.01 -17.52
CA ALA A 66 6.32 2.57 -16.92
C ALA A 66 6.71 3.90 -17.62
N PRO A 67 7.28 4.88 -16.89
CA PRO A 67 7.78 6.12 -17.49
C PRO A 67 8.86 5.91 -18.55
N MET A 68 9.53 4.74 -18.54
CA MET A 68 10.56 4.37 -19.52
C MET A 68 10.01 3.93 -20.88
N ARG A 69 8.68 3.95 -21.07
CA ARG A 69 8.07 3.70 -22.38
C ARG A 69 8.59 4.75 -23.35
N ASN A 70 9.26 4.34 -24.43
CA ASN A 70 9.99 5.16 -25.43
C ASN A 70 9.14 6.27 -26.11
N ASN A 71 8.66 7.26 -25.34
CA ASN A 71 7.77 8.35 -25.75
C ASN A 71 6.51 7.92 -26.52
N ARG A 72 6.10 6.65 -26.43
CA ARG A 72 4.87 6.17 -27.10
C ARG A 72 3.66 6.44 -26.20
N PRO A 73 2.56 6.98 -26.75
CA PRO A 73 1.29 7.05 -26.05
C PRO A 73 0.89 5.67 -25.50
N PHE A 74 0.11 5.69 -24.43
CA PHE A 74 -0.48 4.50 -23.80
C PHE A 74 -1.86 4.28 -24.45
N PRO A 75 -1.95 3.40 -25.47
CA PRO A 75 -3.14 3.29 -26.30
C PRO A 75 -4.33 2.78 -25.50
N LEU A 76 -5.54 3.00 -26.03
CA LEU A 76 -6.77 2.61 -25.36
C LEU A 76 -6.86 1.10 -25.14
N GLU A 77 -6.47 0.30 -26.14
CA GLU A 77 -6.47 -1.17 -26.07
C GLU A 77 -5.60 -1.68 -24.90
N GLU A 78 -4.32 -1.27 -24.84
CA GLU A 78 -3.45 -1.66 -23.73
C GLU A 78 -3.96 -1.17 -22.35
N ARG A 79 -4.71 -0.05 -22.31
CA ARG A 79 -5.37 0.42 -21.08
C ARG A 79 -6.52 -0.49 -20.67
N HIS A 80 -7.30 -1.01 -21.62
CA HIS A 80 -8.32 -2.02 -21.35
C HIS A 80 -7.70 -3.35 -20.89
N ASP A 81 -6.62 -3.79 -21.54
CA ASP A 81 -5.91 -5.00 -21.15
C ASP A 81 -5.37 -4.87 -19.72
N LEU A 82 -4.75 -3.73 -19.40
CA LEU A 82 -4.27 -3.46 -18.06
C LEU A 82 -5.43 -3.39 -17.05
N PHE A 83 -6.57 -2.79 -17.41
CA PHE A 83 -7.76 -2.77 -16.55
C PHE A 83 -8.24 -4.20 -16.23
N ASN A 84 -8.27 -5.09 -17.21
CA ASN A 84 -8.68 -6.48 -17.05
C ASN A 84 -7.68 -7.24 -16.19
N ALA A 85 -6.38 -7.13 -16.48
CA ALA A 85 -5.32 -7.77 -15.70
C ALA A 85 -5.30 -7.29 -14.23
N MET A 86 -5.57 -6.00 -14.00
CA MET A 86 -5.77 -5.46 -12.66
C MET A 86 -7.04 -6.03 -12.00
N THR A 87 -8.13 -6.22 -12.75
CA THR A 87 -9.37 -6.86 -12.24
C THR A 87 -9.10 -8.28 -11.76
N GLU A 88 -8.46 -9.09 -12.59
CA GLU A 88 -8.07 -10.46 -12.29
C GLU A 88 -7.16 -10.51 -11.06
N TRP A 89 -6.12 -9.67 -11.02
CA TRP A 89 -5.25 -9.55 -9.86
C TRP A 89 -6.01 -9.22 -8.58
N TYR A 90 -7.02 -8.35 -8.65
CA TYR A 90 -7.77 -7.93 -7.47
C TYR A 90 -8.70 -9.02 -6.93
N PHE A 91 -9.47 -9.67 -7.82
CA PHE A 91 -10.55 -10.59 -7.43
C PHE A 91 -10.15 -12.06 -7.51
N GLU A 92 -9.53 -12.47 -8.61
CA GLU A 92 -9.24 -13.89 -8.87
C GLU A 92 -8.04 -14.37 -8.07
N ALA A 93 -6.96 -13.59 -8.04
CA ALA A 93 -5.81 -13.89 -7.20
C ALA A 93 -6.05 -13.57 -5.70
N GLY A 94 -7.13 -12.84 -5.38
CA GLY A 94 -7.46 -12.38 -4.02
C GLY A 94 -6.48 -11.35 -3.43
N ASP A 95 -5.53 -10.85 -4.23
CA ASP A 95 -4.48 -9.95 -3.75
C ASP A 95 -5.02 -8.57 -3.36
N GLY A 96 -6.15 -8.16 -3.92
CA GLY A 96 -6.81 -6.90 -3.61
C GLY A 96 -7.17 -6.73 -2.14
N MET A 97 -7.41 -7.85 -1.43
CA MET A 97 -7.71 -7.86 0.01
C MET A 97 -6.52 -7.44 0.89
N LEU A 98 -5.29 -7.53 0.36
CA LEU A 98 -4.07 -7.18 1.08
C LEU A 98 -3.75 -5.67 1.01
N LEU A 99 -4.50 -4.91 0.22
CA LEU A 99 -4.38 -3.46 0.13
C LEU A 99 -4.99 -2.79 1.38
N PRO A 100 -4.28 -1.88 2.05
CA PRO A 100 -4.88 -1.02 3.06
C PRO A 100 -6.02 -0.18 2.45
N PRO A 101 -6.98 0.27 3.27
CA PRO A 101 -8.14 1.01 2.79
C PRO A 101 -7.82 2.18 1.85
N ARG A 102 -6.79 2.99 2.18
CA ARG A 102 -6.39 4.16 1.38
C ARG A 102 -5.73 3.78 0.06
N THR A 103 -4.84 2.79 0.07
CA THR A 103 -4.19 2.29 -1.16
C THR A 103 -5.20 1.62 -2.06
N ARG A 104 -6.19 0.92 -1.49
CA ARG A 104 -7.32 0.35 -2.21
C ARG A 104 -8.18 1.43 -2.87
N GLU A 105 -8.50 2.52 -2.17
CA GLU A 105 -9.23 3.66 -2.77
C GLU A 105 -8.43 4.23 -3.96
N LEU A 106 -7.13 4.49 -3.78
CA LEU A 106 -6.26 4.97 -4.88
C LEU A 106 -6.26 3.98 -6.05
N TYR A 107 -6.08 2.69 -5.78
CA TYR A 107 -6.10 1.62 -6.77
C TYR A 107 -7.39 1.65 -7.60
N LEU A 108 -8.56 1.74 -6.95
CA LEU A 108 -9.85 1.73 -7.63
C LEU A 108 -10.04 2.96 -8.52
N HIS A 109 -9.63 4.15 -8.06
CA HIS A 109 -9.68 5.37 -8.89
C HIS A 109 -8.73 5.28 -10.08
N VAL A 110 -7.48 4.88 -9.87
CA VAL A 110 -6.48 4.74 -10.95
C VAL A 110 -6.96 3.71 -11.97
N LYS A 111 -7.45 2.56 -11.51
CA LYS A 111 -8.02 1.52 -12.37
C LYS A 111 -9.20 2.06 -13.19
N LYS A 112 -10.19 2.71 -12.55
CA LYS A 112 -11.36 3.29 -13.25
C LYS A 112 -10.92 4.27 -14.35
N ASN A 113 -9.94 5.13 -14.07
CA ASN A 113 -9.48 6.14 -15.01
C ASN A 113 -8.81 5.59 -16.28
N LEU A 114 -8.37 4.32 -16.26
CA LEU A 114 -7.77 3.68 -17.45
C LEU A 114 -8.77 3.64 -18.61
N THR A 115 -10.04 3.33 -18.33
CA THR A 115 -11.05 2.99 -19.35
C THR A 115 -12.28 3.90 -19.35
N CYS A 116 -12.54 4.69 -18.30
CA CYS A 116 -13.76 5.51 -18.20
C CYS A 116 -13.93 6.57 -19.31
N GLY A 117 -15.09 7.20 -19.44
CA GLY A 117 -15.23 8.39 -20.29
C GLY A 117 -14.43 9.60 -19.77
N ILE A 118 -14.20 10.61 -20.61
CA ILE A 118 -13.59 11.89 -20.16
C ILE A 118 -14.48 12.57 -19.10
N SER A 119 -15.80 12.48 -19.26
CA SER A 119 -16.79 13.01 -18.31
C SER A 119 -16.80 12.31 -16.94
N GLU A 120 -16.22 11.10 -16.86
CA GLU A 120 -16.24 10.27 -15.66
C GLU A 120 -14.89 10.17 -14.96
N ILE A 121 -13.85 10.81 -15.53
CA ILE A 121 -12.50 10.76 -15.00
C ILE A 121 -12.44 11.47 -13.65
N GLN A 122 -11.67 10.90 -12.71
CA GLN A 122 -11.50 11.45 -11.37
C GLN A 122 -10.02 11.75 -11.10
N PRO A 123 -9.68 12.84 -10.39
CA PRO A 123 -10.56 13.91 -9.88
C PRO A 123 -11.15 14.81 -10.98
N GLY A 124 -12.20 15.57 -10.64
CA GLY A 124 -12.83 16.51 -11.58
C GLY A 124 -11.88 17.59 -12.13
N SER A 125 -10.76 17.88 -11.44
CA SER A 125 -9.70 18.74 -11.98
C SER A 125 -9.06 18.18 -13.26
N LEU A 126 -9.02 16.85 -13.44
CA LEU A 126 -8.59 16.21 -14.69
C LEU A 126 -9.61 16.34 -15.81
N MET A 127 -10.90 16.29 -15.48
CA MET A 127 -11.96 16.47 -16.47
C MET A 127 -11.84 17.84 -17.12
N ASN A 128 -11.69 18.89 -16.30
CA ASN A 128 -11.50 20.26 -16.78
C ASN A 128 -10.22 20.38 -17.64
N LEU A 129 -9.13 19.75 -17.21
CA LEU A 129 -7.87 19.75 -17.95
C LEU A 129 -8.01 19.12 -19.35
N LEU A 130 -8.78 18.03 -19.48
CA LEU A 130 -8.98 17.32 -20.73
C LEU A 130 -10.02 17.97 -21.65
N GLN A 131 -11.02 18.65 -21.08
CA GLN A 131 -12.06 19.35 -21.85
C GLN A 131 -11.57 20.66 -22.47
N ASN A 132 -10.57 21.30 -21.86
CA ASN A 132 -10.00 22.56 -22.37
C ASN A 132 -9.19 22.39 -23.66
N ASP A 133 -8.93 21.15 -24.10
CA ASP A 133 -8.23 20.90 -25.35
C ASP A 133 -9.16 20.97 -26.56
N SER A 134 -8.83 21.88 -27.47
CA SER A 134 -9.56 22.07 -28.72
C SER A 134 -9.35 20.92 -29.73
N ILE A 135 -8.31 20.10 -29.53
CA ILE A 135 -7.92 19.02 -30.45
C ILE A 135 -8.28 17.66 -29.82
N PRO A 136 -9.17 16.86 -30.43
CA PRO A 136 -9.56 15.55 -29.91
C PRO A 136 -8.38 14.60 -29.67
N GLN A 137 -7.40 14.61 -30.58
CA GLN A 137 -6.20 13.77 -30.45
C GLN A 137 -5.30 14.20 -29.27
N GLY A 138 -5.20 15.51 -29.00
CA GLY A 138 -4.43 16.03 -27.88
C GLY A 138 -4.98 15.57 -26.53
N ALA A 139 -6.31 15.53 -26.39
CA ALA A 139 -6.95 15.02 -25.18
C ALA A 139 -6.66 13.52 -24.94
N ILE A 140 -6.60 12.70 -26.00
CA ILE A 140 -6.27 11.28 -25.91
C ILE A 140 -4.83 11.09 -25.44
N ASP A 141 -3.89 11.83 -26.01
CA ASP A 141 -2.47 11.74 -25.67
C ASP A 141 -2.20 12.23 -24.23
N LYS A 142 -2.83 13.35 -23.82
CA LYS A 142 -2.75 13.81 -22.44
C LYS A 142 -3.31 12.80 -21.46
N ARG A 143 -4.44 12.18 -21.81
CA ARG A 143 -5.04 11.12 -20.98
C ARG A 143 -4.10 9.94 -20.81
N ALA A 144 -3.45 9.49 -21.88
CA ALA A 144 -2.45 8.44 -21.80
C ALA A 144 -1.32 8.80 -20.81
N CYS A 145 -0.81 10.04 -20.87
CA CYS A 145 0.23 10.49 -19.95
C CYS A 145 -0.30 10.59 -18.50
N ILE A 146 -1.53 11.06 -18.29
CA ILE A 146 -2.20 11.07 -16.98
C ILE A 146 -2.28 9.65 -16.40
N SER A 147 -2.71 8.66 -17.18
CA SER A 147 -2.77 7.26 -16.73
C SER A 147 -1.40 6.73 -16.29
N ILE A 148 -0.33 7.05 -17.02
CA ILE A 148 1.05 6.67 -16.63
C ILE A 148 1.43 7.31 -15.28
N ARG A 149 1.16 8.60 -15.08
CA ARG A 149 1.43 9.30 -13.81
C ARG A 149 0.65 8.70 -12.65
N GLN A 150 -0.64 8.43 -12.87
CA GLN A 150 -1.52 7.81 -11.88
C GLN A 150 -1.02 6.43 -11.44
N LEU A 151 -0.59 5.60 -12.39
CA LEU A 151 0.02 4.29 -12.08
C LEU A 151 1.37 4.44 -11.37
N SER A 152 2.16 5.45 -11.71
CA SER A 152 3.40 5.79 -10.98
C SER A 152 3.12 6.19 -9.52
N MET A 153 2.05 6.95 -9.28
CA MET A 153 1.61 7.29 -7.92
C MET A 153 1.16 6.05 -7.15
N LEU A 154 0.36 5.18 -7.77
CA LEU A 154 -0.04 3.90 -7.18
C LEU A 154 1.18 3.07 -6.79
N ARG A 155 2.14 2.89 -7.70
CA ARG A 155 3.42 2.22 -7.44
C ARG A 155 4.18 2.83 -6.26
N THR A 156 4.23 4.15 -6.18
CA THR A 156 4.87 4.85 -5.05
C THR A 156 4.13 4.59 -3.74
N GLN A 157 2.80 4.55 -3.75
CA GLN A 157 2.00 4.19 -2.58
C GLN A 157 2.18 2.73 -2.16
N LEU A 158 2.32 1.79 -3.10
CA LEU A 158 2.61 0.38 -2.80
C LEU A 158 3.99 0.24 -2.10
N LYS A 159 5.00 1.00 -2.54
CA LYS A 159 6.31 1.05 -1.89
C LYS A 159 6.24 1.66 -0.48
N ALA A 160 5.47 2.74 -0.34
CA ALA A 160 5.22 3.41 0.94
C ALA A 160 4.62 2.46 1.97
N ASP A 161 3.62 1.72 1.54
CA ASP A 161 2.88 0.71 2.29
C ASP A 161 3.74 -0.43 2.85
N LEU A 162 4.82 -0.78 2.15
CA LEU A 162 5.80 -1.80 2.54
C LEU A 162 6.97 -1.21 3.34
N ALA A 163 7.00 0.11 3.54
CA ALA A 163 8.12 0.83 4.17
C ALA A 163 9.49 0.60 3.50
N ILE A 164 9.52 0.22 2.21
CA ILE A 164 10.77 -0.12 1.47
C ILE A 164 11.57 1.14 1.08
N TYR A 165 10.96 2.33 1.05
CA TYR A 165 11.65 3.59 0.73
C TYR A 165 11.20 4.77 1.62
N GLY A 166 12.18 5.59 2.02
CA GLY A 166 12.03 6.61 3.07
C GLY A 166 11.37 7.94 2.69
N VAL A 167 11.05 8.20 1.41
CA VAL A 167 10.43 9.47 0.98
C VAL A 167 9.24 9.20 0.05
N HIS A 168 8.05 9.58 0.51
CA HIS A 168 6.84 9.61 -0.33
C HIS A 168 6.92 10.80 -1.29
N PHE A 169 6.71 10.56 -2.58
CA PHE A 169 6.57 11.60 -3.61
C PHE A 169 7.67 12.68 -3.53
N ALA A 170 8.94 12.31 -3.75
CA ALA A 170 10.09 13.21 -3.61
C ALA A 170 10.09 14.45 -4.55
N GLY A 171 9.11 14.59 -5.45
CA GLY A 171 8.94 15.72 -6.35
C GLY A 171 7.74 16.62 -6.02
N MET A 172 7.60 17.73 -6.74
CA MET A 172 6.39 18.55 -6.70
C MET A 172 5.26 17.82 -7.42
N LEU A 173 4.28 17.33 -6.66
CA LEU A 173 3.02 16.82 -7.22
C LEU A 173 2.26 17.94 -7.93
N LEU A 174 1.64 17.62 -9.05
CA LEU A 174 0.71 18.49 -9.76
C LEU A 174 -0.61 18.61 -9.00
N ASP A 175 -1.45 19.59 -9.35
CA ASP A 175 -2.69 19.85 -8.63
C ASP A 175 -3.76 18.76 -8.83
N ASP A 176 -3.83 18.17 -10.02
CA ASP A 176 -4.64 16.99 -10.31
C ASP A 176 -4.18 15.75 -9.52
N GLU A 177 -2.87 15.54 -9.39
CA GLU A 177 -2.29 14.44 -8.62
C GLU A 177 -2.58 14.59 -7.12
N LYS A 178 -2.44 15.83 -6.62
CA LYS A 178 -2.81 16.22 -5.26
C LYS A 178 -4.28 15.96 -4.95
N ASP A 179 -5.17 16.21 -5.91
CA ASP A 179 -6.60 15.98 -5.78
C ASP A 179 -6.95 14.49 -5.81
N LEU A 180 -6.29 13.70 -6.66
CA LEU A 180 -6.46 12.26 -6.67
C LEU A 180 -6.06 11.63 -5.32
N LEU A 181 -4.93 12.07 -4.74
CA LEU A 181 -4.51 11.60 -3.42
C LEU A 181 -5.48 12.02 -2.31
N ARG A 182 -6.08 13.21 -2.42
CA ARG A 182 -7.14 13.65 -1.50
C ARG A 182 -8.38 12.76 -1.61
N LEU A 183 -8.82 12.43 -2.82
CA LEU A 183 -9.94 11.51 -3.05
C LEU A 183 -9.69 10.15 -2.41
N ALA A 184 -8.47 9.62 -2.52
CA ALA A 184 -8.07 8.37 -1.88
C ALA A 184 -7.73 8.49 -0.37
N ARG A 185 -7.99 9.65 0.25
CA ARG A 185 -7.71 9.94 1.67
C ARG A 185 -6.26 9.70 2.09
N ILE A 186 -5.31 9.83 1.16
CA ILE A 186 -3.87 9.71 1.41
C ILE A 186 -3.35 11.08 1.84
N SER A 187 -2.95 11.20 3.12
CA SER A 187 -2.40 12.45 3.63
C SER A 187 -0.95 12.65 3.18
N ARG A 188 -0.64 13.84 2.66
CA ARG A 188 0.72 14.24 2.24
C ARG A 188 1.69 14.45 3.40
N LEU A 189 1.16 14.53 4.62
CA LEU A 189 1.85 15.05 5.80
C LEU A 189 2.49 13.97 6.68
N ARG A 190 2.21 12.69 6.45
CA ARG A 190 2.93 11.62 7.15
C ARG A 190 4.22 11.35 6.39
N ARG A 191 5.29 12.07 6.77
CA ARG A 191 6.64 11.56 6.54
C ARG A 191 6.77 10.29 7.37
N PRO A 192 6.97 9.11 6.77
CA PRO A 192 7.01 7.85 7.50
C PRO A 192 8.21 7.78 8.46
N TRP A 193 9.22 8.63 8.21
CA TRP A 193 10.39 8.81 9.04
C TRP A 193 10.60 10.32 9.25
N ARG A 194 10.96 10.75 10.47
CA ARG A 194 11.47 12.11 10.73
C ARG A 194 12.80 12.29 9.98
N SER A 195 12.75 12.53 8.67
CA SER A 195 13.96 12.86 7.94
C SER A 195 14.37 14.29 8.29
N LYS A 196 15.55 14.42 8.90
CA LYS A 196 16.34 15.66 8.89
C LYS A 196 16.30 16.20 7.45
N ARG A 197 16.05 17.50 7.28
CA ARG A 197 15.93 18.22 6.01
C ARG A 197 16.78 17.56 4.91
N GLN A 198 16.16 16.69 4.12
CA GLN A 198 16.76 16.23 2.88
C GLN A 198 16.57 17.35 1.87
N ASP A 199 17.65 17.68 1.19
CA ASP A 199 17.72 18.74 0.19
C ASP A 199 16.54 18.66 -0.76
N ARG A 200 15.85 19.80 -0.92
CA ARG A 200 14.80 19.93 -1.92
C ARG A 200 15.44 19.65 -3.28
N PRO A 201 15.00 18.65 -4.05
CA PRO A 201 15.44 18.52 -5.42
C PRO A 201 15.03 19.80 -6.16
N THR A 202 16.03 20.58 -6.56
CA THR A 202 15.89 21.81 -7.34
C THR A 202 15.65 21.47 -8.80
N SER A 203 14.65 20.63 -9.11
CA SER A 203 14.32 20.35 -10.51
C SER A 203 13.13 21.20 -10.96
N LYS A 204 13.43 22.32 -11.63
CA LYS A 204 12.57 22.86 -12.68
C LYS A 204 12.50 21.81 -13.81
N ARG A 205 11.60 20.83 -13.71
CA ARG A 205 11.17 20.06 -14.89
C ARG A 205 9.67 19.93 -14.83
N ARG A 206 9.00 20.76 -15.64
CA ARG A 206 7.60 20.62 -16.05
C ARG A 206 7.50 19.62 -17.21
N ASP A 207 8.47 18.74 -17.38
CA ASP A 207 8.55 17.87 -18.54
C ASP A 207 7.70 16.64 -18.22
N CYS A 208 6.50 16.60 -18.79
CA CYS A 208 5.73 15.37 -18.88
C CYS A 208 6.66 14.28 -19.44
N PRO A 209 6.74 13.07 -18.87
CA PRO A 209 7.66 12.03 -19.34
C PRO A 209 7.43 11.64 -20.81
N CYS A 210 6.25 11.92 -21.36
CA CYS A 210 5.93 11.71 -22.76
C CYS A 210 6.29 12.89 -23.69
N GLN A 211 6.88 13.98 -23.18
CA GLN A 211 7.23 15.22 -23.92
C GLN A 211 6.06 15.94 -24.64
N THR A 212 4.86 15.36 -24.68
CA THR A 212 3.68 15.88 -25.38
C THR A 212 2.78 16.77 -24.52
N CYS A 213 2.92 16.76 -23.19
CA CYS A 213 2.11 17.62 -22.30
C CYS A 213 2.74 18.99 -22.01
N VAL A 214 3.64 19.49 -22.88
CA VAL A 214 4.18 20.84 -22.70
C VAL A 214 3.02 21.83 -22.93
N PRO A 215 2.69 22.69 -21.96
CA PRO A 215 1.76 23.77 -22.20
C PRO A 215 2.42 24.73 -23.22
N ASN A 216 1.71 25.04 -24.31
CA ASN A 216 1.96 26.27 -25.06
C ASN A 216 1.69 27.47 -24.17
#